data_AF-A0A2V6JMR2-F1
#
_entry.id   AF-A0A2V6JMR2-F1
#
_cell.length_a   1.000
_cell.length_b   1.000
_cell.length_c   1.000
_cell.angle_alpha   90.00
_cell.angle_beta   90.00
_cell.angle_gamma   90.00
#
_symmetry.space_group_name_H-M   'P 1'
#
loop_
_entity.id
_entity.type
_entity.pdbx_description
1 polymer ?
#
loop_
_entity_poly.entity_id
_entity_poly.type
_entity_poly.pdbx_seq_one_letter_code
_entity_poly.pdbx_strand_id
1 'polypeptide(L)'
;MKINKEIRKLSREMLRASFTDGQLDPGRIASLVDSLIARRRRNYVDILKNYRRLLRLELDKRRARIETASDVESTISSELVANL
;
A
#
# COMPACT_ATOMS: atom_id res chain seq x y z
N MET A 1 14.21 -11.26 6.77
CA MET A 1 14.17 -11.70 5.36
C MET A 1 15.29 -11.01 4.60
N LYS A 2 16.31 -11.76 4.14
CA LYS A 2 17.44 -11.21 3.39
C LYS A 2 16.96 -10.90 1.96
N ILE A 3 16.49 -9.67 1.74
CA ILE A 3 15.93 -9.22 0.46
C ILE A 3 17.08 -8.76 -0.44
N ASN A 4 17.23 -9.39 -1.60
CA ASN A 4 18.20 -8.99 -2.62
C ASN A 4 17.91 -7.55 -3.14
N LYS A 5 18.93 -6.84 -3.61
CA LYS A 5 18.85 -5.47 -4.15
C LYS A 5 17.82 -5.36 -5.27
N GLU A 6 17.73 -6.36 -6.15
CA GLU A 6 16.76 -6.42 -7.24
C GLU A 6 15.31 -6.44 -6.72
N ILE A 7 15.00 -7.34 -5.78
CA ILE A 7 13.66 -7.46 -5.18
C ILE A 7 13.25 -6.13 -4.54
N ARG A 8 14.16 -5.49 -3.80
CA ARG A 8 13.92 -4.20 -3.15
C ARG A 8 13.68 -3.07 -4.15
N LYS A 9 14.39 -3.07 -5.27
CA LYS A 9 14.25 -2.03 -6.31
C LYS A 9 12.90 -2.18 -7.01
N LEU A 10 12.61 -3.39 -7.51
CA LEU A 10 11.41 -3.63 -8.30
C LEU A 10 10.13 -3.46 -7.47
N SER A 11 10.11 -3.93 -6.22
CA SER A 11 8.93 -3.75 -5.35
C SER A 11 8.62 -2.28 -5.06
N ARG A 12 9.64 -1.44 -4.95
CA ARG A 12 9.49 0.02 -4.76
C ARG A 12 9.01 0.72 -6.03
N GLU A 13 9.51 0.30 -7.19
CA GLU A 13 9.04 0.79 -8.49
C GLU A 13 7.56 0.44 -8.68
N MET A 14 7.17 -0.80 -8.37
CA MET A 14 5.76 -1.21 -8.38
C MET A 14 4.91 -0.37 -7.42
N LEU A 15 5.36 -0.13 -6.19
CA LEU A 15 4.64 0.73 -5.24
C LEU A 15 4.42 2.13 -5.83
N ARG A 16 5.45 2.75 -6.39
CA ARG A 16 5.33 4.09 -7.01
C ARG A 16 4.36 4.10 -8.18
N ALA A 17 4.39 3.06 -9.01
CA ALA A 17 3.48 2.91 -10.16
C ALA A 17 2.03 2.55 -9.76
N SER A 18 1.78 2.21 -8.49
CA SER A 18 0.45 1.87 -7.99
C SER A 18 -0.41 3.09 -7.67
N PHE A 19 0.17 4.29 -7.71
CA PHE A 19 -0.55 5.52 -7.38
C PHE A 19 -1.22 6.12 -8.61
N THR A 20 -2.43 6.63 -8.42
CA THR A 20 -3.16 7.52 -9.33
C THR A 20 -3.61 8.72 -8.50
N ASP A 21 -3.30 9.94 -8.95
CA ASP A 21 -3.66 11.18 -8.26
C ASP A 21 -3.29 11.20 -6.76
N GLY A 22 -2.12 10.62 -6.45
CA GLY A 22 -1.60 10.55 -5.09
C GLY A 22 -2.27 9.51 -4.19
N GLN A 23 -3.26 8.75 -4.67
CA GLN A 23 -3.91 7.65 -3.95
C GLN A 23 -3.54 6.28 -4.55
N LEU A 24 -3.58 5.24 -3.74
CA LEU A 24 -3.39 3.87 -4.24
C LEU A 24 -4.59 3.48 -5.10
N ASP A 25 -4.32 3.04 -6.32
CA ASP A 25 -5.33 2.64 -7.30
C ASP A 25 -5.40 1.10 -7.37
N PRO A 26 -6.50 0.48 -6.92
CA PRO A 26 -6.66 -0.98 -6.96
C PRO A 26 -6.53 -1.57 -8.36
N GLY A 27 -6.99 -0.86 -9.40
CA GLY A 27 -6.92 -1.29 -10.80
C GLY A 27 -5.48 -1.30 -11.31
N ARG A 28 -4.68 -0.29 -10.95
CA ARG A 28 -3.23 -0.29 -11.25
C ARG A 28 -2.48 -1.37 -10.50
N ILE A 29 -2.81 -1.58 -9.22
CA ILE A 29 -2.20 -2.64 -8.40
C ILE A 29 -2.44 -4.01 -9.06
N ALA A 30 -3.69 -4.31 -9.44
CA ALA A 30 -4.03 -5.57 -10.12
C ALA A 30 -3.26 -5.72 -11.44
N SER A 31 -3.28 -4.70 -12.29
CA SER A 31 -2.59 -4.71 -13.60
C SER A 31 -1.07 -4.93 -13.47
N LEU A 32 -0.44 -4.34 -12.46
CA LEU A 32 1.00 -4.51 -12.19
C LEU A 32 1.33 -5.91 -11.70
N VAL A 33 0.48 -6.49 -10.84
CA VAL A 33 0.62 -7.85 -10.35
C VAL A 33 0.48 -8.84 -11.51
N ASP A 34 -0.56 -8.69 -12.34
CA ASP A 34 -0.80 -9.55 -13.50
C ASP A 34 0.34 -9.49 -14.51
N SER A 35 0.84 -8.29 -14.81
CA SER A 35 2.00 -8.10 -15.70
C SER A 35 3.27 -8.77 -15.16
N LEU A 36 3.51 -8.71 -13.85
CA LEU A 36 4.67 -9.36 -13.24
C LEU A 36 4.54 -10.89 -13.28
N ILE A 37 3.34 -11.43 -13.02
CA ILE A 37 3.06 -12.87 -13.08
C ILE A 37 3.19 -13.37 -14.52
N ALA A 38 2.62 -12.66 -15.50
CA ALA A 38 2.70 -13.03 -16.91
C ALA A 38 4.14 -13.11 -17.42
N ARG A 39 5.00 -12.18 -16.98
CA ARG A 39 6.43 -12.17 -17.34
C ARG A 39 7.23 -13.31 -16.69
N ARG A 40 6.70 -13.99 -15.66
CA ARG A 40 7.34 -15.09 -14.90
C ARG A 40 8.84 -14.91 -14.66
N ARG A 41 9.27 -13.69 -14.29
CA ARG A 41 10.68 -13.43 -13.98
C ARG A 41 11.13 -14.23 -12.76
N ARG A 42 12.41 -14.55 -12.68
CA ARG A 42 13.00 -15.18 -11.49
C ARG A 42 12.68 -14.34 -10.23
N ASN A 43 12.39 -15.00 -9.11
CA ASN A 43 12.05 -14.37 -7.82
C ASN A 43 10.76 -13.52 -7.79
N TYR A 44 9.87 -13.63 -8.79
CA TYR A 44 8.61 -12.85 -8.83
C TYR A 44 7.76 -13.00 -7.55
N VAL A 45 7.75 -14.19 -6.95
CA VAL A 45 7.05 -14.45 -5.68
C VAL A 45 7.60 -13.59 -4.54
N ASP A 46 8.92 -13.44 -4.43
CA ASP A 46 9.54 -12.65 -3.37
C ASP A 46 9.37 -11.14 -3.60
N ILE A 47 9.32 -10.72 -4.87
CA ILE A 47 8.93 -9.35 -5.27
C ILE A 47 7.50 -9.07 -4.82
N LEU A 48 6.54 -9.95 -5.12
CA LEU A 48 5.14 -9.80 -4.72
C LEU A 48 4.98 -9.80 -3.20
N LYS A 49 5.70 -10.66 -2.47
CA LYS A 49 5.71 -10.65 -0.99
C LYS A 49 6.20 -9.31 -0.44
N ASN A 50 7.29 -8.77 -0.99
CA ASN A 50 7.83 -7.49 -0.56
C ASN A 50 6.89 -6.32 -0.91
N TYR A 51 6.33 -6.36 -2.11
CA TYR A 51 5.36 -5.37 -2.58
C TYR A 51 4.09 -5.35 -1.72
N ARG A 52 3.53 -6.52 -1.37
CA ARG A 52 2.40 -6.62 -0.42
C ARG A 52 2.72 -5.97 0.92
N ARG A 53 3.93 -6.18 1.45
CA ARG A 53 4.38 -5.53 2.69
C ARG A 53 4.44 -4.01 2.53
N LEU A 54 4.95 -3.52 1.40
CA LEU A 54 5.03 -2.09 1.13
C LEU A 54 3.64 -1.45 1.04
N LEU A 55 2.68 -2.08 0.35
CA LEU A 55 1.30 -1.61 0.30
C LEU A 55 0.67 -1.53 1.69
N ARG A 56 0.87 -2.56 2.53
CA ARG A 56 0.40 -2.54 3.91
C ARG A 56 0.98 -1.36 4.70
N LEU A 57 2.29 -1.14 4.62
CA LEU A 57 2.94 -0.02 5.30
C LEU A 57 2.44 1.33 4.79
N GLU A 58 2.15 1.45 3.51
CA GLU A 58 1.61 2.68 2.93
C GLU A 58 0.18 2.97 3.39
N LEU A 59 -0.66 1.93 3.47
CA LEU A 59 -1.99 2.04 4.06
C LEU A 59 -1.90 2.40 5.54
N ASP A 60 -1.01 1.76 6.29
CA ASP A 60 -0.83 2.04 7.72
C ASP A 60 -0.34 3.49 7.97
N LYS A 61 0.52 4.05 7.10
CA LYS A 61 0.96 5.45 7.19
C LYS A 61 -0.18 6.47 7.01
N ARG A 62 -1.19 6.13 6.22
CA ARG A 62 -2.34 7.00 5.92
C ARG A 62 -3.52 6.76 6.86
N ARG A 63 -3.34 5.98 7.92
CA ARG A 63 -4.36 5.75 8.95
C ARG A 63 -4.00 6.52 10.22
N ALA A 64 -4.88 7.41 10.63
CA ALA A 64 -4.87 7.96 11.98
C ALA A 64 -5.63 7.00 12.91
N ARG A 65 -5.01 6.59 14.02
CA ARG A 65 -5.70 5.89 15.11
C ARG A 65 -6.05 6.94 16.16
N ILE A 66 -7.34 7.17 16.37
CA ILE A 66 -7.85 8.10 17.39
C ILE A 66 -8.29 7.25 18.58
N GLU A 67 -7.71 7.49 19.75
CA GLU A 67 -8.08 6.86 21.01
C GLU A 67 -8.71 7.92 21.93
N THR A 68 -9.93 7.66 22.41
CA THR A 68 -10.65 8.58 23.28
C THR A 68 -11.03 7.87 24.58
N ALA A 69 -10.99 8.61 25.69
CA ALA A 69 -11.31 8.09 27.03
C ALA A 69 -12.82 7.88 27.25
N SER A 70 -13.65 8.46 26.39
CA SER A 70 -15.11 8.34 26.39
C SER A 70 -15.60 8.17 24.96
N ASP A 71 -16.84 7.68 24.80
CA ASP A 71 -17.46 7.59 23.47
C ASP A 71 -17.51 8.97 22.81
N VAL A 72 -17.12 9.01 21.54
CA VAL A 72 -17.11 10.26 20.76
C VAL A 72 -18.44 10.40 20.08
N GLU A 73 -19.08 11.54 20.30
CA GLU A 73 -20.33 11.89 19.63
C GLU A 73 -20.15 11.89 18.10
N SER A 74 -21.13 11.35 17.38
CA SER A 74 -21.01 11.08 15.93
C SER A 74 -20.72 12.33 15.07
N THR A 75 -21.18 13.50 15.53
CA THR A 75 -20.94 14.80 14.88
C THR A 75 -19.45 15.16 14.90
N ILE A 76 -18.79 15.02 16.05
CA ILE A 76 -17.37 15.33 16.25
C ILE A 76 -16.49 14.37 15.43
N SER A 77 -16.88 13.10 15.38
CA SER A 77 -16.19 12.11 14.55
C SER A 77 -16.26 12.44 13.06
N SER A 78 -17.40 12.95 12.58
CA SER A 78 -17.60 13.32 11.18
C SER A 78 -16.78 14.56 10.80
N GLU A 79 -16.70 15.56 11.67
CA GLU A 79 -15.83 16.74 11.49
C GLU A 79 -14.35 16.38 11.49
N LEU A 80 -13.94 15.44 12.34
CA LEU A 80 -12.56 14.93 12.35
C LEU A 80 -12.20 14.26 11.02
N VAL A 81 -13.10 13.45 10.45
CA VAL A 81 -12.88 12.80 9.15
C VAL A 81 -12.83 13.83 8.01
N ALA A 82 -13.62 14.91 8.08
CA ALA A 82 -13.63 15.94 7.04
C ALA A 82 -12.35 16.81 7.01
N ASN A 83 -11.62 16.88 8.12
CA ASN A 83 -10.41 17.69 8.27
C ASN A 83 -9.08 16.90 8.12
N LEU A 84 -9.15 15.62 7.71
CA LEU A 84 -8.01 14.74 7.43
C LEU A 84 -7.68 14.66 5.93
#